data_AF-A0A2V9VEM6-F1
#
_entry.id   AF-A0A2V9VEM6-F1
#
_cell.length_a   1.000
_cell.length_b   1.000
_cell.length_c   1.000
_cell.angle_alpha   90.00
_cell.angle_beta   90.00
_cell.angle_gamma   90.00
#
_symmetry.space_group_name_H-M   'P 1'
#
loop_
_entity.id
_entity.type
_entity.pdbx_description
1 polymer ?
#
loop_
_entity_poly.entity_id
_entity_poly.type
_entity_poly.pdbx_seq_one_letter_code
_entity_poly.pdbx_strand_id
1 'polypeptide(L)'
;MFYPQEIRNYRDWTTIDVDLWRHYWFAMVNRGVMAQPYWWDEQWTISVQHTEADIDKHLAAFSDIASSLTKAQQERMAVAVH
;
A
#
# COMPACT_ATOMS: atom_id res chain seq x y z
N MET A 1 -1.63 6.95 -3.31
CA MET A 1 -0.87 5.89 -2.63
C MET A 1 -1.46 4.55 -3.08
N PHE A 2 -1.39 4.14 -4.34
CA PHE A 2 -0.25 3.77 -5.19
C PHE A 2 -0.60 4.11 -6.64
N TYR A 3 -0.90 5.38 -6.88
CA TYR A 3 -1.36 5.88 -8.17
C TYR A 3 -0.95 7.36 -8.28
N PRO A 4 -0.51 7.84 -9.46
CA PRO A 4 -0.01 9.20 -9.62
C PRO A 4 -1.12 10.26 -9.70
N GLN A 5 -2.38 9.85 -9.87
CA GLN A 5 -3.53 10.75 -10.00
C GLN A 5 -4.59 10.44 -8.94
N GLU A 6 -5.52 11.37 -8.73
CA GLU A 6 -6.69 11.15 -7.88
C GLU A 6 -7.63 10.13 -8.56
N ILE A 7 -8.09 9.14 -7.81
CA ILE A 7 -9.06 8.14 -8.27
C ILE A 7 -10.47 8.66 -7.93
N ARG A 8 -11.32 8.90 -8.93
CA ARG A 8 -12.67 9.46 -8.72
C ARG A 8 -13.80 8.47 -8.92
N ASN A 9 -13.54 7.40 -9.66
CA ASN A 9 -14.53 6.39 -9.99
C ASN A 9 -13.86 5.03 -10.20
N TYR A 10 -14.67 3.99 -10.36
CA TYR A 10 -14.20 2.61 -10.55
C TYR A 10 -13.29 2.45 -11.77
N ARG A 11 -13.54 3.17 -12.87
CA ARG A 11 -12.71 3.10 -14.08
C ARG A 11 -11.31 3.67 -13.83
N ASP A 12 -11.20 4.76 -13.09
CA ASP A 12 -9.90 5.32 -12.68
C ASP A 12 -9.16 4.35 -11.74
N TRP A 13 -9.89 3.60 -10.93
CA TRP A 13 -9.32 2.62 -10.01
C TRP A 13 -8.80 1.36 -10.72
N THR A 14 -9.41 0.95 -11.84
CA THR A 14 -8.93 -0.24 -12.60
C THR A 14 -7.51 -0.12 -13.14
N THR A 15 -6.95 1.09 -13.17
CA THR A 15 -5.59 1.35 -13.67
C THR A 15 -4.54 1.45 -12.56
N ILE A 16 -4.87 1.09 -11.31
CA ILE A 16 -3.90 1.17 -10.22
C ILE A 16 -2.67 0.28 -10.46
N ASP A 17 -1.54 0.65 -9.87
CA ASP A 17 -0.33 -0.15 -9.95
C ASP A 17 -0.35 -1.31 -8.93
N VAL A 18 -0.84 -2.47 -9.40
CA VAL A 18 -0.98 -3.68 -8.59
C VAL A 18 0.37 -4.21 -8.08
N ASP A 19 1.47 -4.01 -8.81
CA ASP A 19 2.77 -4.48 -8.35
C ASP A 19 3.34 -3.57 -7.25
N LEU A 20 3.14 -2.25 -7.36
CA LEU A 20 3.52 -1.32 -6.30
C LEU A 20 2.72 -1.60 -5.01
N TRP A 21 1.42 -1.90 -5.14
CA TRP A 21 0.61 -2.39 -4.03
C TRP A 21 1.16 -3.71 -3.46
N ARG A 22 1.58 -4.65 -4.33
CA ARG A 22 2.18 -5.93 -3.91
C ARG A 22 3.44 -5.72 -3.08
N HIS A 23 4.30 -4.76 -3.46
CA HIS A 23 5.47 -4.39 -2.67
C HIS A 23 5.09 -3.88 -1.28
N TYR A 24 4.08 -3.01 -1.19
CA TYR A 24 3.55 -2.56 0.11
C TYR A 24 3.07 -3.74 0.95
N TRP A 25 2.24 -4.62 0.38
CA TRP A 25 1.63 -5.71 1.14
C TRP A 25 2.68 -6.66 1.73
N PHE A 26 3.62 -7.15 0.92
CA PHE A 26 4.68 -8.04 1.43
C PHE A 26 5.60 -7.32 2.41
N ALA A 27 5.93 -6.04 2.17
CA ALA A 27 6.81 -5.30 3.06
C ALA A 27 6.17 -5.06 4.44
N MET A 28 4.85 -4.83 4.51
CA MET A 28 4.09 -4.72 5.75
C MET A 28 3.95 -6.07 6.47
N VAL A 29 3.61 -7.14 5.75
CA VAL A 29 3.45 -8.48 6.33
C VAL A 29 4.78 -9.01 6.88
N ASN A 30 5.90 -8.73 6.20
CA ASN A 30 7.24 -9.05 6.70
C ASN A 30 7.61 -8.29 8.00
N ARG A 31 6.87 -7.23 8.35
CA ARG A 31 6.97 -6.47 9.61
C ARG A 31 5.86 -6.84 10.61
N GLY A 32 5.15 -7.93 10.33
CA GLY A 32 4.09 -8.45 11.19
C GLY A 32 2.83 -7.59 11.20
N VAL A 33 2.56 -6.85 10.12
CA VAL A 33 1.34 -6.06 9.93
C VAL A 33 0.62 -6.54 8.66
N MET A 34 -0.53 -7.18 8.84
CA MET A 34 -1.42 -7.54 7.73
C MET A 34 -2.56 -6.53 7.69
N ALA A 35 -2.44 -5.51 6.83
CA ALA A 35 -3.46 -4.46 6.72
C ALA A 35 -4.78 -5.01 6.16
N GLN A 36 -4.71 -5.90 5.17
CA GLN A 36 -5.86 -6.51 4.52
C GLN A 36 -5.51 -7.93 4.05
N PRO A 37 -6.51 -8.78 3.75
CA PRO A 37 -6.28 -10.04 3.03
C PRO A 37 -5.47 -9.83 1.74
N TYR A 38 -4.83 -10.89 1.24
CA TYR A 38 -4.00 -10.78 0.04
C TYR A 38 -4.86 -10.57 -1.22
N TRP A 39 -5.16 -9.31 -1.52
CA TRP A 39 -5.39 -8.75 -2.85
C TRP A 39 -5.58 -7.24 -2.78
N TRP A 40 -5.43 -6.53 -3.90
CA TRP A 40 -5.42 -5.07 -3.95
C TRP A 40 -6.80 -4.43 -3.85
N ASP A 41 -7.85 -5.20 -4.14
CA ASP A 41 -9.25 -4.81 -4.08
C ASP A 41 -9.96 -5.19 -2.77
N GLU A 42 -9.24 -5.85 -1.87
CA GLU A 42 -9.68 -6.15 -0.52
C GLU A 42 -9.68 -4.90 0.37
N GLN A 43 -10.64 -4.82 1.28
CA GLN A 43 -10.80 -3.65 2.15
C GLN A 43 -9.88 -3.74 3.37
N TRP A 44 -9.32 -2.59 3.76
CA TRP A 44 -8.68 -2.41 5.06
C TRP A 44 -9.75 -2.10 6.12
N THR A 45 -9.86 -2.96 7.13
CA THR A 45 -10.83 -2.80 8.22
C THR A 45 -10.14 -2.74 9.57
N ILE A 46 -10.74 -2.00 10.50
CA ILE A 46 -10.38 -1.99 11.93
C ILE A 46 -11.51 -2.61 12.76
N SER A 47 -11.14 -3.09 13.94
CA SER A 47 -12.03 -3.74 14.90
C SER A 47 -11.91 -3.06 16.27
N VAL A 48 -12.97 -3.14 17.09
CA VAL A 48 -12.98 -2.68 18.49
C VAL A 48 -11.93 -3.36 19.37
N GLN A 49 -11.33 -4.46 18.91
CA GLN A 49 -10.21 -5.13 19.58
C GLN A 49 -8.85 -4.46 19.34
N HIS A 50 -8.72 -3.59 18.34
CA HIS A 50 -7.46 -2.88 18.09
C HIS A 50 -7.21 -1.83 19.17
N THR A 51 -5.96 -1.71 19.55
CA THR A 51 -5.44 -0.75 20.51
C THR A 51 -4.63 0.34 19.80
N GLU A 52 -4.29 1.42 20.51
CA GLU A 52 -3.36 2.44 20.00
C GLU A 52 -2.00 1.85 19.62
N ALA A 53 -1.52 0.85 20.38
CA ALA A 53 -0.27 0.16 20.08
C ALA A 53 -0.30 -0.58 18.73
N ASP A 54 -1.46 -1.09 18.30
CA ASP A 54 -1.61 -1.72 16.99
C ASP A 54 -1.53 -0.67 15.86
N ILE A 55 -2.10 0.51 16.09
CA ILE A 55 -2.02 1.65 15.17
C ILE A 55 -0.57 2.12 15.06
N ASP A 56 0.11 2.30 16.19
CA ASP A 56 1.51 2.71 16.23
C ASP A 56 2.41 1.70 15.51
N LYS A 57 2.17 0.40 15.70
CA LYS A 57 2.89 -0.65 14.98
C LYS A 57 2.67 -0.56 13.46
N HIS A 58 1.44 -0.31 13.02
CA HIS A 58 1.14 -0.10 11.60
C HIS A 58 1.90 1.11 11.05
N LEU A 59 1.83 2.25 11.74
CA LEU A 59 2.49 3.49 11.33
C LEU A 59 4.01 3.33 11.28
N ALA A 60 4.60 2.67 12.28
CA ALA A 60 6.03 2.38 12.32
C ALA A 60 6.46 1.48 11.15
N ALA A 61 5.71 0.40 10.89
CA ALA A 61 5.99 -0.50 9.78
C ALA A 61 5.88 0.22 8.43
N PHE A 62 4.87 1.08 8.25
CA PHE A 62 4.71 1.86 7.03
C PHE A 62 5.83 2.89 6.85
N SER A 63 6.19 3.60 7.91
CA SER A 63 7.27 4.60 7.91
C SER A 63 8.61 3.99 7.46
N ASP A 64 8.92 2.78 7.94
CA ASP A 64 10.14 2.05 7.56
C ASP A 64 10.20 1.69 6.07
N ILE A 65 9.05 1.44 5.42
CA ILE A 65 9.00 1.04 4.00
C ILE A 65 8.74 2.21 3.04
N ALA A 66 8.31 3.37 3.55
CA ALA A 66 7.84 4.48 2.74
C ALA A 66 8.88 4.99 1.71
N SER A 67 10.16 5.07 2.12
CA SER A 67 11.25 5.51 1.23
C SER A 67 11.51 4.50 0.10
N SER A 68 11.49 3.21 0.41
CA SER A 68 11.66 2.13 -0.56
C SER A 68 10.48 2.08 -1.55
N LEU A 69 9.26 2.28 -1.06
CA LEU A 69 8.07 2.36 -1.91
C LEU A 69 8.10 3.59 -2.82
N THR A 70 8.56 4.73 -2.33
CA THR A 70 8.73 5.94 -3.13
C THR A 70 9.70 5.70 -4.29
N LYS A 71 10.85 5.06 -4.00
CA LYS A 71 11.82 4.69 -5.02
C LYS A 71 11.23 3.74 -6.06
N ALA A 72 10.55 2.68 -5.62
CA ALA A 72 9.90 1.73 -6.52
C ALA A 72 8.82 2.40 -7.40
N GLN A 73 8.06 3.34 -6.84
CA GLN A 73 7.06 4.10 -7.60
C GLN A 73 7.71 4.94 -8.71
N GLN A 74 8.82 5.63 -8.41
CA GLN A 74 9.56 6.43 -9.40
C GLN A 74 10.12 5.58 -10.53
N GLU A 75 10.73 4.43 -10.20
CA GLU A 75 11.28 3.48 -11.18
C GLU A 75 10.18 2.97 -12.13
N ARG A 76 9.00 2.66 -11.60
CA ARG A 76 7.87 2.16 -12.39
C ARG A 76 7.22 3.23 -13.26
N MET A 77 7.14 4.47 -12.77
CA MET A 77 6.68 5.60 -13.59
C MET A 77 7.63 5.88 -14.76
N ALA A 78 8.94 5.72 -14.57
CA ALA A 78 9.91 5.88 -15.65
C ALA A 78 9.77 4.81 -16.76
N VAL A 79 9.41 3.58 -16.39
CA VAL A 79 9.17 2.48 -17.36
C VAL A 79 7.89 2.71 -18.18
N ALA A 80 6.84 3.26 -17.59
CA ALA A 80 5.56 3.50 -18.29
C ALA A 80 5.62 4.63 -19.35
N VAL A 81 6.69 5.44 -19.38
CA VAL A 81 6.87 6.56 -20.32
C VAL A 81 7.66 6.16 -21.58
N HIS A 82 8.19 4.93 -21.63
CA HIS A 82 8.88 4.33 -22.77
C HIS A 82 8.00 3.33 -23.50
#